data_AF-A0A9P9YR99-F1
#
_entry.id   AF-A0A9P9YR99-F1
#
_cell.length_a   1.000
_cell.length_b   1.000
_cell.length_c   1.000
_cell.angle_alpha   90.00
_cell.angle_beta   90.00
_cell.angle_gamma   90.00
#
_symmetry.space_group_name_H-M   'P 1'
#
loop_
_entity.id
_entity.type
_entity.pdbx_description
1 polymer ?
#
loop_
_entity_poly.entity_id
_entity_poly.type
_entity_poly.pdbx_seq_one_letter_code
_entity_poly.pdbx_strand_id
1 'polypeptide(L)'
;MESQRNAVSHRRGARPSVGYLLFQYQSELTRRHAEPTRLSRTKIHIIDGLVSRTIRHMKNCSMEDLKACKRELVYKEQLCAQLKTMRRKRSSSANDTKNGEKDNKTQAAVSVKAPSTPPKPRSSRGGPPKMDIVGPEIFV
;
A
#
# COMPACT_ATOMS: atom_id res chain seq x y z
N MET A 1 12.59 6.14 49.90
CA MET A 1 12.78 6.83 48.61
C MET A 1 12.56 5.82 47.50
N GLU A 2 11.61 6.08 46.60
CA GLU A 2 11.21 5.14 45.54
C GLU A 2 12.26 5.09 44.42
N SER A 3 12.93 3.96 44.20
CA SER A 3 13.87 3.78 43.07
C SER A 3 13.21 3.02 41.93
N GLN A 4 12.52 3.75 41.05
CA GLN A 4 11.71 3.23 39.95
C GLN A 4 12.57 2.61 38.82
N ARG A 5 13.10 1.40 39.04
CA ARG A 5 13.88 0.64 38.04
C ARG A 5 12.97 0.04 36.96
N ASN A 6 12.56 0.88 36.02
CA ASN A 6 11.81 0.48 34.82
C ASN A 6 12.73 -0.27 33.83
N ALA A 7 13.09 -1.51 34.18
CA ALA A 7 14.11 -2.29 33.50
C ALA A 7 13.64 -2.76 32.12
N VAL A 8 14.12 -2.08 31.06
CA VAL A 8 13.78 -2.37 29.65
C VAL A 8 14.38 -3.71 29.20
N SER A 9 13.74 -4.81 29.63
CA SER A 9 14.04 -6.17 29.19
C SER A 9 13.54 -6.41 27.77
N HIS A 10 14.17 -5.77 26.78
CA HIS A 10 14.14 -6.21 25.38
C HIS A 10 15.01 -7.47 25.21
N ARG A 11 14.66 -8.53 25.95
CA ARG A 11 15.18 -9.88 25.77
C ARG A 11 14.84 -10.32 24.34
N ARG A 12 15.82 -10.88 23.62
CA ARG A 12 15.64 -11.43 22.26
C ARG A 12 14.40 -12.34 22.23
N GLY A 13 13.33 -11.90 21.54
CA GLY A 13 12.05 -12.62 21.45
C GLY A 13 10.82 -11.86 21.98
N ALA A 14 10.99 -10.79 22.75
CA ALA A 14 9.87 -9.94 23.15
C ALA A 14 9.20 -9.26 21.93
N ARG A 15 7.87 -9.40 21.78
CA ARG A 15 7.11 -8.70 20.72
C ARG A 15 7.14 -7.18 20.98
N PRO A 16 7.28 -6.33 19.95
CA PRO A 16 7.19 -4.87 20.11
C PRO A 16 5.87 -4.42 20.74
N SER A 17 5.90 -3.32 21.48
CA SER A 17 4.69 -2.75 22.09
C SER A 17 3.75 -2.18 21.03
N VAL A 18 2.44 -2.17 21.30
CA VAL A 18 1.45 -1.59 20.37
C VAL A 18 1.72 -0.10 20.13
N GLY A 19 2.18 0.65 21.14
CA GLY A 19 2.60 2.04 20.98
C GLY A 19 3.77 2.21 20.02
N TYR A 20 4.80 1.35 20.12
CA TYR A 20 5.92 1.36 19.15
C TYR A 20 5.43 1.00 17.74
N LEU A 21 4.52 0.03 17.60
CA LEU A 21 3.98 -0.36 16.30
C LEU A 21 3.11 0.74 15.66
N LEU A 22 2.36 1.51 16.46
CA LEU A 22 1.61 2.67 16.00
C LEU A 22 2.56 3.80 15.55
N PHE A 23 3.58 4.13 16.34
CA PHE A 23 4.65 5.05 15.94
C PHE A 23 5.33 4.60 14.65
N GLN A 24 5.68 3.31 14.53
CA GLN A 24 6.30 2.75 13.33
C GLN A 24 5.37 2.87 12.11
N TYR A 25 4.06 2.65 12.29
CA TYR A 25 3.07 2.81 11.23
C TYR A 25 2.93 4.29 10.79
N GLN A 26 2.84 5.23 11.73
CA GLN A 26 2.82 6.68 11.44
C GLN A 26 4.10 7.14 10.73
N SER A 27 5.27 6.69 11.19
CA SER A 27 6.56 6.99 10.56
C SER A 27 6.63 6.47 9.12
N GLU A 28 5.97 5.35 8.80
CA GLU A 28 5.94 4.82 7.44
C GLU A 28 4.97 5.60 6.54
N LEU A 29 3.82 6.04 7.05
CA LEU A 29 2.87 6.88 6.32
C LEU A 29 3.47 8.22 5.87
N THR A 30 4.42 8.78 6.61
CA THR A 30 5.07 10.06 6.28
C THR A 30 6.21 9.93 5.25
N ARG A 31 6.56 8.72 4.80
CA ARG A 31 7.64 8.52 3.82
C ARG A 31 7.14 8.71 2.38
N ARG A 32 7.88 9.51 1.59
CA ARG A 32 7.64 9.73 0.15
C ARG A 32 7.46 8.44 -0.67
N HIS A 33 8.11 7.35 -0.23
CA HIS A 33 7.99 6.01 -0.81
C HIS A 33 7.60 5.00 0.27
N ALA A 34 6.42 5.18 0.85
CA ALA A 34 5.80 4.26 1.79
C ALA A 34 5.46 2.92 1.10
N GLU A 35 6.09 1.82 1.53
CA GLU A 35 5.84 0.51 0.92
C GLU A 35 4.48 -0.03 1.41
N PRO A 36 3.48 -0.28 0.54
CA PRO A 36 2.18 -0.80 0.98
C PRO A 36 2.30 -2.16 1.70
N THR A 37 3.29 -2.95 1.29
CA THR A 37 3.65 -4.22 1.95
C THR A 37 4.20 -4.02 3.37
N ARG A 38 4.93 -2.93 3.65
CA ARG A 38 5.42 -2.62 5.00
C ARG A 38 4.28 -2.09 5.87
N LEU A 39 3.44 -1.18 5.35
CA LEU A 39 2.23 -0.71 6.03
C LEU A 39 1.30 -1.87 6.44
N SER A 40 0.98 -2.77 5.52
CA SER A 40 0.10 -3.92 5.80
C SER A 40 0.69 -4.91 6.83
N ARG A 41 2.02 -5.11 6.85
CA ARG A 41 2.69 -5.90 7.90
C ARG A 41 2.57 -5.24 9.27
N THR A 42 2.81 -3.94 9.37
CA THR A 42 2.69 -3.22 10.65
C THR A 42 1.24 -3.23 11.16
N LYS A 43 0.25 -3.07 10.27
CA LYS A 43 -1.18 -3.25 10.61
C LYS A 43 -1.46 -4.62 11.22
N ILE A 44 -1.00 -5.71 10.60
CA ILE A 44 -1.18 -7.08 11.13
C ILE A 44 -0.57 -7.22 12.54
N HIS A 45 0.59 -6.62 12.81
CA HIS A 45 1.20 -6.65 14.14
C HIS A 45 0.46 -5.79 15.18
N ILE A 46 -0.14 -4.66 14.78
CA ILE A 46 -1.02 -3.86 15.65
C ILE A 46 -2.26 -4.68 16.02
N ILE A 47 -2.92 -5.28 15.02
CA ILE A 47 -4.11 -6.14 15.20
C ILE A 47 -3.80 -7.29 16.15
N ASP A 48 -2.70 -8.03 15.93
CA ASP A 48 -2.25 -9.09 16.82
C ASP A 48 -2.12 -8.59 18.27
N GLY A 49 -1.47 -7.43 18.47
CA GLY A 49 -1.20 -6.87 19.79
C GLY A 49 -2.46 -6.41 20.52
N LEU A 50 -3.43 -5.86 19.80
CA LEU A 50 -4.73 -5.44 20.31
C LEU A 50 -5.64 -6.64 20.62
N VAL A 51 -5.84 -7.56 19.66
CA VAL A 51 -6.67 -8.77 19.87
C VAL A 51 -6.08 -9.64 20.99
N SER A 52 -4.75 -9.80 21.05
CA SER A 52 -4.09 -10.50 22.16
C SER A 52 -4.14 -9.72 23.49
N ARG A 53 -4.46 -8.43 23.49
CA ARG A 53 -4.79 -7.70 24.73
C ARG A 53 -6.22 -8.01 25.14
N THR A 54 -7.21 -7.88 24.25
CA THR A 54 -8.62 -8.14 24.56
C THR A 54 -8.85 -9.58 25.06
N ILE A 55 -8.25 -10.58 24.40
CA ILE A 55 -8.34 -11.99 24.80
C ILE A 55 -7.78 -12.24 26.22
N ARG A 56 -6.79 -11.46 26.68
CA ARG A 56 -6.27 -11.55 28.06
C ARG A 56 -7.15 -10.85 29.11
N HIS A 57 -8.06 -9.97 28.68
CA HIS A 57 -8.95 -9.20 29.56
C HIS A 57 -10.43 -9.54 29.32
N MET A 58 -10.73 -10.77 28.87
CA MET A 58 -12.10 -11.20 28.53
C MET A 58 -13.13 -11.02 29.65
N LYS A 59 -12.71 -11.04 30.92
CA LYS A 59 -13.56 -10.74 32.10
C LYS A 59 -14.12 -9.31 32.11
N ASN A 60 -13.51 -8.40 31.36
CA ASN A 60 -13.84 -6.97 31.30
C ASN A 60 -14.05 -6.51 29.84
N CYS A 61 -14.21 -7.44 28.90
CA CYS A 61 -14.40 -7.19 27.47
C CYS A 61 -15.85 -6.77 27.18
N SER A 62 -16.06 -5.62 26.55
CA SER A 62 -17.41 -5.19 26.16
C SER A 62 -17.89 -5.91 24.90
N MET A 63 -19.20 -5.89 24.66
CA MET A 63 -19.77 -6.37 23.39
C MET A 63 -19.28 -5.61 22.17
N GLU A 64 -18.80 -4.36 22.31
CA GLU A 64 -18.19 -3.61 21.21
C GLU A 64 -16.72 -3.96 21.01
N ASP A 65 -15.95 -4.26 22.06
CA ASP A 65 -14.59 -4.81 21.94
C ASP A 65 -14.59 -6.16 21.21
N LEU A 66 -15.60 -7.00 21.48
CA LEU A 66 -15.76 -8.29 20.80
C LEU A 66 -16.12 -8.12 19.32
N LYS A 67 -17.03 -7.19 18.98
CA LYS A 67 -17.32 -6.83 17.59
C LYS A 67 -16.10 -6.23 16.89
N ALA A 68 -15.33 -5.38 17.57
CA ALA A 68 -14.10 -4.82 17.05
C ALA A 68 -13.08 -5.92 16.75
N CYS A 69 -12.84 -6.85 17.68
CA CYS A 69 -11.96 -8.00 17.43
C CYS A 69 -12.42 -8.84 16.23
N LYS A 70 -13.72 -9.04 16.03
CA LYS A 70 -14.25 -9.71 14.83
C LYS A 70 -13.93 -8.93 13.54
N ARG A 71 -14.11 -7.60 13.54
CA ARG A 71 -13.75 -6.74 12.39
C ARG A 71 -12.26 -6.81 12.07
N GLU A 72 -11.40 -6.69 13.09
CA GLU A 72 -9.94 -6.70 12.93
C GLU A 72 -9.40 -8.06 12.45
N LEU A 73 -9.98 -9.18 12.89
CA LEU A 73 -9.59 -10.52 12.42
C LEU A 73 -9.88 -10.71 10.93
N VAL A 74 -11.08 -10.33 10.47
CA VAL A 74 -11.44 -10.36 9.04
C VAL A 74 -10.53 -9.42 8.23
N TYR A 75 -10.22 -8.22 8.75
CA TYR A 75 -9.32 -7.30 8.08
C TYR A 75 -7.88 -7.83 8.00
N LYS A 76 -7.38 -8.49 9.05
CA LYS A 76 -6.08 -9.18 9.04
C LYS A 76 -6.01 -10.26 7.97
N GLU A 77 -7.08 -11.03 7.75
CA GLU A 77 -7.13 -12.03 6.67
C GLU A 77 -7.06 -11.39 5.28
N GLN A 78 -7.78 -10.29 5.06
CA GLN A 78 -7.71 -9.50 3.83
C GLN A 78 -6.30 -8.94 3.58
N LEU A 79 -5.65 -8.38 4.60
CA LEU A 79 -4.25 -7.93 4.52
C LEU A 79 -3.30 -9.10 4.19
N CYS A 80 -3.51 -10.28 4.80
CA CYS A 80 -2.74 -11.48 4.46
C CYS A 80 -2.94 -11.92 3.00
N ALA A 81 -4.16 -11.82 2.46
CA ALA A 81 -4.45 -12.13 1.06
C ALA A 81 -3.79 -11.13 0.09
N GLN A 82 -3.88 -9.83 0.38
CA GLN A 82 -3.20 -8.78 -0.40
C GLN A 82 -1.67 -8.95 -0.40
N LEU A 83 -1.07 -9.30 0.75
CA LEU A 83 0.37 -9.58 0.82
C LEU A 83 0.76 -10.81 -0.01
N LYS A 84 -0.09 -11.84 -0.09
CA LYS A 84 0.12 -13.01 -0.95
C LYS A 84 0.06 -12.65 -2.45
N THR A 85 -0.92 -11.84 -2.88
CA THR A 85 -1.01 -11.41 -4.30
C THR A 85 0.12 -10.45 -4.69
N MET A 86 0.47 -9.48 -3.84
CA MET A 86 1.63 -8.58 -4.04
C MET A 86 2.98 -9.33 -4.06
N ARG A 87 3.08 -10.50 -3.43
CA ARG A 87 4.27 -11.37 -3.55
C ARG A 87 4.29 -12.06 -4.92
N ARG A 88 3.18 -12.69 -5.33
CA ARG A 88 3.06 -13.37 -6.64
C ARG A 88 3.35 -12.44 -7.82
N LYS A 89 2.78 -11.23 -7.84
CA LYS A 89 2.99 -10.25 -8.91
C LYS A 89 4.45 -9.79 -9.04
N ARG A 90 5.19 -9.69 -7.92
CA ARG A 90 6.63 -9.39 -7.95
C ARG A 90 7.47 -10.57 -8.47
N SER A 91 7.11 -11.82 -8.15
CA SER A 91 7.80 -12.99 -8.72
C SER A 91 7.51 -13.21 -10.20
N SER A 92 6.30 -12.93 -10.70
CA SER A 92 6.01 -13.05 -12.14
C SER A 92 6.71 -11.96 -12.96
N SER A 93 6.70 -10.72 -12.46
CA SER A 93 7.39 -9.58 -13.09
C SER A 93 8.91 -9.73 -13.21
N ALA A 94 9.52 -10.68 -12.49
CA ALA A 94 10.96 -10.97 -12.58
C ALA A 94 11.30 -12.05 -13.63
N ASN A 95 10.31 -12.80 -14.12
CA ASN A 95 10.51 -13.82 -15.16
C ASN A 95 10.27 -13.28 -16.58
N ASP A 96 9.45 -12.24 -16.71
CA ASP A 96 9.12 -11.60 -17.99
C ASP A 96 10.35 -11.04 -18.73
N THR A 97 11.32 -10.53 -17.97
CA THR A 97 12.54 -9.83 -18.44
C THR A 97 13.59 -10.75 -19.11
N LYS A 98 13.20 -11.92 -19.63
CA LYS A 98 14.12 -12.89 -20.27
C LYS A 98 13.71 -13.40 -21.66
N ASN A 99 12.48 -13.18 -22.11
CA ASN A 99 12.01 -13.61 -23.44
C ASN A 99 11.72 -12.38 -24.34
N GLY A 100 12.76 -11.58 -24.61
CA GLY A 100 12.64 -10.29 -25.31
C GLY A 100 13.67 -10.05 -26.42
N GLU A 101 14.34 -11.10 -26.92
CA GLU A 101 15.31 -10.96 -28.02
C GLU A 101 15.31 -12.23 -28.90
N LYS A 102 15.48 -12.03 -30.22
CA LYS A 102 15.16 -12.97 -31.34
C LYS A 102 13.65 -13.10 -31.59
N ASP A 103 13.16 -13.21 -32.83
CA ASP A 103 13.86 -13.38 -34.11
C ASP A 103 13.71 -12.19 -35.08
N ASN A 104 14.64 -12.09 -36.04
CA ASN A 104 14.65 -11.03 -37.05
C ASN A 104 15.44 -11.50 -38.30
N LYS A 105 14.77 -11.88 -39.43
CA LYS A 105 15.37 -12.00 -40.79
C LYS A 105 14.36 -12.40 -41.92
N THR A 106 13.94 -11.43 -42.76
CA THR A 106 13.59 -11.53 -44.23
C THR A 106 12.44 -12.48 -44.71
N GLN A 107 11.75 -12.35 -45.86
CA GLN A 107 11.66 -11.46 -47.05
C GLN A 107 10.36 -11.85 -47.85
N ALA A 108 9.86 -11.23 -48.95
CA ALA A 108 10.12 -10.00 -49.72
C ALA A 108 8.88 -9.64 -50.61
N ALA A 109 8.68 -8.34 -50.93
CA ALA A 109 7.82 -7.80 -52.00
C ALA A 109 6.29 -8.07 -51.91
N VAL A 110 5.36 -7.35 -52.58
CA VAL A 110 5.41 -6.34 -53.67
C VAL A 110 4.38 -5.22 -53.37
N SER A 111 4.53 -4.06 -54.06
CA SER A 111 3.45 -3.13 -54.48
C SER A 111 3.16 -1.85 -53.68
N VAL A 112 3.07 -0.76 -54.46
CA VAL A 112 3.13 0.66 -54.12
C VAL A 112 1.85 1.22 -53.45
N LYS A 113 1.99 1.82 -52.25
CA LYS A 113 1.25 3.05 -51.87
C LYS A 113 2.00 3.80 -50.75
N ALA A 114 2.02 5.13 -50.80
CA ALA A 114 2.61 5.95 -49.75
C ALA A 114 1.70 5.99 -48.49
N PRO A 115 2.27 6.04 -47.27
CA PRO A 115 1.48 6.10 -46.04
C PRO A 115 0.76 7.44 -45.90
N SER A 116 -0.54 7.40 -45.63
CA SER A 116 -1.32 8.61 -45.32
C SER A 116 -0.97 9.10 -43.91
N THR A 117 -0.41 10.30 -43.81
CA THR A 117 -0.09 10.94 -42.51
C THR A 117 -1.37 11.32 -41.76
N PRO A 118 -1.43 11.17 -40.42
CA PRO A 118 -2.57 11.63 -39.64
C PRO A 118 -2.84 13.14 -39.86
N PRO A 119 -4.11 13.57 -40.02
CA PRO A 119 -4.43 14.98 -40.22
C PRO A 119 -4.10 15.80 -38.97
N LYS A 120 -3.24 16.81 -39.15
CA LYS A 120 -2.84 17.74 -38.09
C LYS A 120 -4.07 18.56 -37.63
N PRO A 121 -4.36 18.68 -36.32
CA PRO A 121 -5.50 19.46 -35.85
C PRO A 121 -5.36 20.93 -36.28
N ARG A 122 -6.44 21.52 -36.80
CA ARG A 122 -6.48 22.92 -37.22
C ARG A 122 -6.32 23.84 -36.01
N SER A 123 -5.36 24.76 -36.06
CA SER A 123 -5.27 25.86 -35.11
C SER A 123 -6.34 26.91 -35.39
N SER A 124 -7.49 26.81 -34.71
CA SER A 124 -8.49 27.89 -34.65
C SER A 124 -8.04 28.94 -33.62
N ARG A 125 -7.47 30.04 -34.10
CA ARG A 125 -7.07 31.21 -33.31
C ARG A 125 -8.30 31.86 -32.65
N GLY A 126 -8.50 31.67 -31.35
CA GLY A 126 -9.78 31.97 -30.68
C GLY A 126 -9.73 32.23 -29.17
N GLY A 127 -8.73 33.00 -28.69
CA GLY A 127 -8.67 33.48 -27.30
C GLY A 127 -8.23 32.45 -26.24
N PRO A 128 -7.80 32.90 -25.05
CA PRO A 128 -7.56 32.01 -23.91
C PRO A 128 -8.91 31.63 -23.26
N PRO A 129 -9.20 30.34 -23.03
CA PRO A 129 -10.36 29.95 -22.23
C PRO A 129 -10.13 30.39 -20.77
N LYS A 130 -11.09 31.11 -20.19
CA LYS A 130 -11.14 31.27 -18.73
C LYS A 130 -11.32 29.88 -18.12
N MET A 131 -10.40 29.48 -17.27
CA MET A 131 -10.60 28.31 -16.40
C MET A 131 -11.14 28.83 -15.08
N ASP A 132 -12.45 28.72 -14.91
CA ASP A 132 -13.09 29.01 -13.63
C ASP A 132 -12.72 27.88 -12.65
N ILE A 133 -11.72 28.15 -11.81
CA ILE A 133 -11.21 27.20 -10.82
C ILE A 133 -12.25 27.10 -9.69
N VAL A 134 -13.24 26.22 -9.87
CA VAL A 134 -14.16 25.80 -8.81
C VAL A 134 -13.42 24.88 -7.84
N GLY A 135 -12.56 25.48 -7.02
CA GLY A 135 -12.04 24.85 -5.81
C GLY A 135 -13.09 24.95 -4.69
N PRO A 136 -13.24 23.91 -3.84
CA PRO A 136 -14.03 24.06 -2.61
C PRO A 136 -13.34 25.06 -1.69
N GLU A 137 -14.08 26.07 -1.22
CA GLU A 137 -13.55 27.04 -0.27
C GLU A 137 -13.12 26.35 1.03
N ILE A 138 -11.95 26.74 1.53
CA ILE A 138 -11.42 26.30 2.82
C ILE A 138 -11.09 27.53 3.66
N PHE A 139 -11.79 27.63 4.80
CA PHE A 139 -11.65 28.64 5.86
C PHE A 139 -12.16 30.07 5.54
N VAL A 140 -13.34 30.38 6.09
CA VAL A 140 -13.40 31.22 7.30
C VAL A 140 -14.11 30.41 8.39
#